data_AF-A0A8B7JC55-F1
#
_entry.id   AF-A0A8B7JC55-F1
#
_cell.length_a   1.000
_cell.length_b   1.000
_cell.length_c   1.000
_cell.angle_alpha   90.00
_cell.angle_beta   90.00
_cell.angle_gamma   90.00
#
_symmetry.space_group_name_H-M   'P 1'
#
loop_
_entity.id
_entity.type
_entity.pdbx_description
1 polymer ?
#
loop_
_entity_poly.entity_id
_entity_poly.type
_entity_poly.pdbx_seq_one_letter_code
_entity_poly.pdbx_strand_id
1 'polypeptide(L)'
;MPRPLSPLGKVGLPFSSCLKMIMKHKPYTQLLCGFLFASVAFQIVQGIFAIFCTYAASLAGEFHHLVLIMLIIIPALVAITQVTHNFLAFIFLMMVAGCSMAVLYLLPWSMLPDVVDDFRLRNPSCLNLEALFYSFYVFFNKFAGGLAVGISTLSLHFAGYRAGDCTRNPSVILTLQLLMAPVPISLLLIAIIIFSIYPINEKRRKQMRMEMEAIGHHVQHGNTE
;
A
#
# COMPACT_ATOMS: atom_id res chain seq x y z
N MET A 1 6.70 -35.42 5.27
CA MET A 1 7.37 -35.73 3.98
C MET A 1 7.36 -34.49 3.11
N PRO A 2 8.52 -33.99 2.65
CA PRO A 2 8.55 -32.87 1.71
C PRO A 2 7.99 -33.32 0.35
N ARG A 3 7.13 -32.48 -0.23
CA ARG A 3 6.53 -32.67 -1.56
C ARG A 3 7.63 -32.90 -2.61
N PRO A 4 7.48 -33.83 -3.57
CA PRO A 4 8.45 -33.98 -4.64
C PRO A 4 8.54 -32.68 -5.43
N LEU A 5 9.74 -32.10 -5.49
CA LEU A 5 10.04 -30.94 -6.31
C LEU A 5 9.99 -31.41 -7.76
N SER A 6 8.90 -31.10 -8.47
CA SER A 6 8.76 -31.42 -9.89
C SER A 6 9.94 -30.84 -10.67
N PRO A 7 10.65 -31.63 -11.48
CA PRO A 7 11.73 -31.13 -12.33
C PRO A 7 11.10 -30.51 -13.57
N LEU A 8 10.60 -29.28 -13.49
CA LEU A 8 10.12 -28.55 -14.67
C LEU A 8 10.68 -27.12 -14.75
N GLY A 9 11.99 -27.02 -14.60
CA GLY A 9 12.74 -25.95 -15.26
C GLY A 9 13.02 -26.35 -16.70
N LYS A 10 12.09 -26.07 -17.64
CA LYS A 10 12.37 -25.85 -19.08
C LYS A 10 11.10 -25.56 -19.90
N VAL A 11 10.46 -24.44 -19.63
CA VAL A 11 10.06 -23.55 -20.73
C VAL A 11 10.69 -22.21 -20.39
N GLY A 12 11.81 -21.90 -21.03
CA GLY A 12 12.51 -20.63 -20.87
C GLY A 12 11.71 -19.49 -21.49
N LEU A 13 10.55 -19.18 -20.90
CA LEU A 13 9.86 -17.93 -21.21
C LEU A 13 10.77 -16.80 -20.69
N PRO A 14 11.10 -15.81 -21.52
CA PRO A 14 11.91 -14.69 -21.07
C PRO A 14 11.15 -13.97 -19.95
N PHE A 15 11.90 -13.43 -18.97
CA PHE A 15 11.34 -12.72 -17.81
C PHE A 15 10.30 -11.66 -18.22
N SER A 16 10.54 -10.95 -19.32
CA SER A 16 9.62 -9.96 -19.90
C SER A 16 8.29 -10.55 -20.34
N SER A 17 8.26 -11.76 -20.90
CA SER A 17 7.03 -12.45 -21.28
C SER A 17 6.23 -12.88 -20.04
N CYS A 18 6.90 -13.38 -19.01
CA CYS A 18 6.28 -13.70 -17.72
C CYS A 18 5.68 -12.44 -17.08
N LEU A 19 6.43 -11.34 -17.05
CA LEU A 19 5.97 -10.06 -16.52
C LEU A 19 4.76 -9.52 -17.30
N LYS A 20 4.80 -9.62 -18.64
CA LYS A 20 3.69 -9.21 -19.50
C LYS A 20 2.44 -10.03 -19.24
N MET A 21 2.58 -11.33 -18.98
CA MET A 21 1.48 -12.21 -18.65
C MET A 21 0.85 -11.86 -17.29
N ILE A 22 1.68 -11.58 -16.29
CA ILE A 22 1.26 -11.11 -14.96
C ILE A 22 0.51 -9.78 -15.07
N MET A 23 1.08 -8.79 -15.77
CA MET A 23 0.49 -7.46 -15.96
C MET A 23 -0.79 -7.45 -16.80
N LYS A 24 -1.02 -8.50 -17.61
CA LYS A 24 -2.26 -8.69 -18.36
C LYS A 24 -3.38 -9.28 -17.49
N HIS A 25 -3.04 -9.86 -16.33
CA HIS A 25 -4.02 -10.42 -15.42
C HIS A 25 -4.80 -9.30 -14.72
N LYS A 26 -6.01 -9.05 -15.21
CA LYS A 26 -6.88 -7.95 -14.76
C LYS A 26 -6.99 -7.80 -13.23
N PRO A 27 -7.30 -8.85 -12.44
CA PRO A 27 -7.43 -8.68 -10.98
C PRO A 27 -6.08 -8.32 -10.33
N TYR A 28 -4.96 -8.82 -10.85
CA TYR A 28 -3.64 -8.45 -10.34
C TYR A 28 -3.32 -6.98 -10.59
N THR A 29 -3.52 -6.51 -11.81
CA THR A 29 -3.22 -5.13 -12.17
C THR A 29 -4.12 -4.15 -11.41
N GLN A 30 -5.41 -4.49 -11.19
CA GLN A 30 -6.29 -3.68 -10.36
C GLN A 30 -5.85 -3.64 -8.89
N LEU A 31 -5.51 -4.79 -8.31
CA LEU A 31 -4.99 -4.86 -6.93
C LEU A 31 -3.71 -4.04 -6.77
N LEU A 32 -2.77 -4.20 -7.70
CA LEU A 32 -1.48 -3.51 -7.70
C LEU A 32 -1.65 -2.00 -7.86
N CYS A 33 -2.45 -1.54 -8.83
CA CYS A 33 -2.71 -0.13 -9.05
C CYS A 33 -3.43 0.50 -7.84
N GLY A 34 -4.48 -0.14 -7.32
CA GLY A 34 -5.21 0.35 -6.15
C GLY A 34 -4.31 0.47 -4.93
N PHE A 35 -3.51 -0.55 -4.66
CA PHE A 35 -2.54 -0.52 -3.56
C PHE A 35 -1.45 0.55 -3.77
N LEU A 36 -0.94 0.71 -5.00
CA LEU A 36 0.05 1.74 -5.31
C LEU A 36 -0.48 3.13 -4.99
N PHE A 37 -1.68 3.48 -5.44
CA PHE A 37 -2.28 4.79 -5.15
C PHE A 37 -2.50 5.00 -3.65
N ALA A 38 -3.00 3.98 -2.94
CA ALA A 38 -3.18 4.03 -1.50
C ALA A 38 -1.85 4.20 -0.74
N SER A 39 -0.82 3.45 -1.15
CA SER A 39 0.52 3.53 -0.57
C SER A 39 1.17 4.88 -0.82
N VAL A 40 1.10 5.43 -2.03
CA VAL A 40 1.62 6.78 -2.34
C VAL A 40 0.93 7.82 -1.46
N ALA A 41 -0.41 7.78 -1.37
CA ALA A 41 -1.17 8.71 -0.54
C ALA A 41 -0.72 8.67 0.92
N PHE A 42 -0.62 7.46 1.49
CA PHE A 42 -0.17 7.25 2.86
C PHE A 42 1.26 7.77 3.10
N GLN A 43 2.16 7.47 2.17
CA GLN A 43 3.58 7.82 2.32
C GLN A 43 3.84 9.32 2.13
N ILE A 44 3.03 10.01 1.31
CA ILE A 44 3.02 11.48 1.22
C ILE A 44 2.62 12.09 2.56
N VAL A 45 1.50 11.64 3.15
CA VAL A 45 1.04 12.14 4.46
C VAL A 45 2.11 11.90 5.53
N GLN A 46 2.67 10.70 5.60
CA GLN A 46 3.72 10.36 6.57
C GLN A 46 4.98 11.23 6.38
N GLY A 47 5.41 11.45 5.13
CA GLY A 47 6.63 12.21 4.84
C GLY A 47 6.50 13.72 5.08
N ILE A 48 5.35 14.31 4.75
CA ILE A 48 5.14 15.75 4.85
C ILE A 48 4.72 16.20 6.24
N PHE A 49 4.09 15.31 7.00
CA PHE A 49 3.65 15.61 8.36
C PHE A 49 4.77 16.15 9.24
N ALA A 50 5.96 15.54 9.19
CA ALA A 50 7.12 16.05 9.91
C ALA A 50 7.49 17.49 9.52
N ILE A 51 7.51 17.79 8.21
CA ILE A 51 7.86 19.12 7.68
C ILE A 51 6.81 20.15 8.06
N PHE A 52 5.53 19.81 7.95
CA PHE A 52 4.43 20.67 8.36
C PHE A 52 4.53 21.06 9.83
N CYS A 53 4.84 20.10 10.71
CA CYS A 53 4.96 20.35 12.14
C CYS A 53 6.17 21.22 12.49
N THR A 54 7.31 21.00 11.82
CA THR A 54 8.47 21.90 11.95
C THR A 54 8.14 23.32 11.50
N TYR A 55 7.46 23.46 10.37
CA TYR A 55 7.08 24.76 9.83
C TYR A 55 6.03 25.48 10.70
N ALA A 56 5.11 24.73 11.32
CA ALA A 56 4.09 25.27 12.21
C ALA A 56 4.60 25.59 13.63
N ALA A 57 5.55 24.80 14.15
CA ALA A 57 6.05 24.93 15.53
C ALA A 57 7.34 25.77 15.66
N SER A 58 7.97 26.19 14.54
CA SER A 58 9.18 27.03 14.52
C SER A 58 10.39 26.48 15.30
N LEU A 59 10.41 25.19 15.64
CA LEU A 59 11.51 24.51 16.35
C LEU A 59 12.52 23.94 15.35
N ALA A 60 13.63 24.66 15.14
CA ALA A 60 14.75 24.20 14.33
C ALA A 60 15.89 23.70 15.24
N GLY A 61 16.01 22.38 15.40
CA GLY A 61 17.19 21.72 15.98
C GLY A 61 16.86 20.38 16.65
N GLU A 62 17.63 19.32 16.33
CA GLU A 62 17.61 17.95 16.93
C GLU A 62 16.66 16.89 16.29
N PHE A 63 16.77 16.66 14.98
CA PHE A 63 15.73 16.09 14.09
C PHE A 63 15.50 14.57 14.00
N HIS A 64 16.16 13.70 14.78
CA HIS A 64 15.86 12.24 14.69
C HIS A 64 15.01 11.71 15.86
N HIS A 65 15.28 12.16 17.09
CA HIS A 65 14.45 11.80 18.24
C HIS A 65 13.18 12.65 18.32
N LEU A 66 13.21 13.90 17.85
CA LEU A 66 12.04 14.77 17.77
C LEU A 66 10.97 14.26 16.80
N VAL A 67 11.30 13.57 15.72
CA VAL A 67 10.29 13.08 14.74
C VAL A 67 9.51 11.89 15.28
N LEU A 68 10.17 10.96 15.99
CA LEU A 68 9.50 9.88 16.73
C LEU A 68 8.67 10.41 17.90
N ILE A 69 9.22 11.40 18.62
CA ILE A 69 8.52 12.07 19.71
C ILE A 69 7.34 12.88 19.15
N MET A 70 7.45 13.57 18.02
CA MET A 70 6.37 14.34 17.37
C MET A 70 5.29 13.45 16.76
N LEU A 71 5.63 12.31 16.17
CA LEU A 71 4.64 11.36 15.65
C LEU A 71 3.74 10.80 16.77
N ILE A 72 4.25 10.75 18.01
CA ILE A 72 3.49 10.40 19.23
C ILE A 72 2.86 11.65 19.87
N ILE A 73 3.55 12.79 19.84
CA ILE A 73 3.16 14.04 20.48
C ILE A 73 2.01 14.73 19.74
N ILE A 74 1.85 14.58 18.42
CA ILE A 74 0.78 15.27 17.70
C ILE A 74 -0.59 14.62 17.94
N PRO A 75 -0.73 13.27 17.92
CA PRO A 75 -1.88 12.62 18.52
C PRO A 75 -2.05 13.03 19.99
N ALA A 76 -0.98 13.11 20.78
CA ALA A 76 -1.06 13.50 22.18
C ALA A 76 -1.43 14.98 22.42
N LEU A 77 -1.08 15.91 21.53
CA LEU A 77 -1.38 17.34 21.62
C LEU A 77 -2.78 17.65 21.09
N VAL A 78 -3.20 16.95 20.04
CA VAL A 78 -4.62 16.90 19.63
C VAL A 78 -5.46 16.25 20.72
N ALA A 79 -4.91 15.23 21.43
CA ALA A 79 -5.51 14.71 22.65
C ALA A 79 -5.61 15.78 23.73
N ILE A 80 -4.53 16.49 24.05
CA ILE A 80 -4.46 17.50 25.12
C ILE A 80 -5.41 18.69 24.85
N THR A 81 -5.59 19.10 23.58
CA THR A 81 -6.47 20.21 23.19
C THR A 81 -7.96 19.81 23.03
N GLN A 82 -8.27 18.52 22.89
CA GLN A 82 -9.65 17.98 22.93
C GLN A 82 -10.03 17.39 24.30
N VAL A 83 -9.04 17.04 25.13
CA VAL A 83 -9.14 16.61 26.53
C VAL A 83 -9.88 17.64 27.38
N THR A 84 -9.81 18.92 26.99
CA THR A 84 -10.51 20.00 27.68
C THR A 84 -12.03 19.91 27.54
N HIS A 85 -12.57 19.07 26.64
CA HIS A 85 -14.01 18.89 26.47
C HIS A 85 -14.51 17.44 26.59
N ASN A 86 -13.82 16.39 26.07
CA ASN A 86 -14.24 14.96 26.19
C ASN A 86 -13.13 13.93 25.84
N PHE A 87 -12.39 13.39 26.83
CA PHE A 87 -11.30 12.41 26.65
C PHE A 87 -11.71 11.07 25.99
N LEU A 88 -12.91 10.56 26.28
CA LEU A 88 -13.36 9.25 25.79
C LEU A 88 -13.63 9.24 24.27
N ALA A 89 -14.18 10.34 23.74
CA ALA A 89 -14.41 10.50 22.30
C ALA A 89 -13.10 10.51 21.50
N PHE A 90 -12.04 11.09 22.07
CA PHE A 90 -10.71 11.10 21.48
C PHE A 90 -10.11 9.69 21.37
N ILE A 91 -10.18 8.90 22.44
CA ILE A 91 -9.71 7.50 22.42
C ILE A 91 -10.45 6.71 21.33
N PHE A 92 -11.77 6.85 21.27
CA PHE A 92 -12.58 6.16 20.27
C PHE A 92 -12.17 6.54 18.83
N LEU A 93 -11.96 7.84 18.57
CA LEU A 93 -11.54 8.33 17.25
C LEU A 93 -10.17 7.77 16.83
N MET A 94 -9.20 7.74 17.76
CA MET A 94 -7.86 7.21 17.50
C MET A 94 -7.88 5.70 17.24
N MET A 95 -8.71 4.94 17.99
CA MET A 95 -8.89 3.51 17.71
C MET A 95 -9.48 3.28 16.33
N VAL A 96 -10.54 4.01 15.96
CA VAL A 96 -11.17 3.89 14.65
C VAL A 96 -10.19 4.27 13.53
N ALA A 97 -9.41 5.34 13.69
CA ALA A 97 -8.39 5.75 12.73
C ALA A 97 -7.29 4.68 12.59
N GLY A 98 -6.76 4.17 13.71
CA GLY A 98 -5.76 3.11 13.71
C GLY A 98 -6.25 1.82 13.06
N CYS A 99 -7.46 1.37 13.40
CA CYS A 99 -8.09 0.21 12.78
C CYS A 99 -8.28 0.40 11.27
N SER A 100 -8.73 1.59 10.84
CA SER A 100 -8.92 1.90 9.41
C SER A 100 -7.61 1.81 8.64
N MET A 101 -6.51 2.33 9.20
CA MET A 101 -5.19 2.24 8.59
C MET A 101 -4.67 0.80 8.53
N ALA A 102 -4.88 0.02 9.59
CA ALA A 102 -4.52 -1.40 9.62
C ALA A 102 -5.28 -2.19 8.54
N VAL A 103 -6.59 -1.95 8.38
CA VAL A 103 -7.39 -2.60 7.34
C VAL A 103 -6.90 -2.20 5.95
N LEU A 104 -6.68 -0.91 5.70
CA LEU A 104 -6.23 -0.44 4.39
C LEU A 104 -4.87 -1.04 3.99
N TYR A 105 -3.96 -1.23 4.95
CA TYR A 105 -2.67 -1.86 4.69
C TYR A 105 -2.80 -3.38 4.56
N LEU A 106 -3.44 -4.07 5.50
CA LEU A 106 -3.49 -5.54 5.51
C LEU A 106 -4.38 -6.13 4.43
N LEU A 107 -5.45 -5.43 4.02
CA LEU A 107 -6.42 -5.94 3.07
C LEU A 107 -5.78 -6.30 1.71
N PRO A 108 -5.02 -5.41 1.03
CA PRO A 108 -4.35 -5.76 -0.23
C PRO A 108 -3.33 -6.90 -0.11
N TRP A 109 -2.61 -6.97 1.02
CA TRP A 109 -1.68 -8.07 1.31
C TRP A 109 -2.41 -9.41 1.45
N SER A 110 -3.58 -9.42 2.09
CA SER A 110 -4.40 -10.63 2.22
C SER A 110 -5.09 -11.06 0.92
N MET A 111 -5.36 -10.11 0.00
CA MET A 111 -5.96 -10.39 -1.31
C MET A 111 -4.96 -10.88 -2.35
N LEU A 112 -3.66 -10.64 -2.14
CA LEU A 112 -2.61 -11.01 -3.08
C LEU A 112 -2.55 -12.54 -3.33
N PRO A 113 -2.60 -13.43 -2.32
CA PRO A 113 -2.70 -14.87 -2.53
C PRO A 113 -3.91 -15.28 -3.38
N ASP A 114 -5.10 -14.67 -3.17
CA ASP A 114 -6.30 -15.00 -3.95
C ASP A 114 -6.10 -14.74 -5.46
N VAL A 115 -5.36 -13.68 -5.81
CA VAL A 115 -5.02 -13.37 -7.21
C VAL A 115 -4.03 -14.37 -7.80
N VAL A 116 -3.03 -14.77 -6.99
CA VAL A 116 -2.04 -15.77 -7.39
C VAL A 116 -2.73 -17.11 -7.64
N ASP A 117 -3.68 -17.49 -6.81
CA ASP A 117 -4.48 -18.69 -6.98
C ASP A 117 -5.40 -18.62 -8.23
N ASP A 118 -6.11 -17.50 -8.45
CA ASP A 118 -6.92 -17.30 -9.68
C ASP A 118 -6.04 -17.39 -10.94
N PHE A 119 -4.82 -16.85 -10.89
CA PHE A 119 -3.88 -16.91 -12.00
C PHE A 119 -3.40 -18.34 -12.28
N ARG A 120 -3.09 -19.11 -11.22
CA ARG A 120 -2.68 -20.52 -11.33
C ARG A 120 -3.79 -21.38 -11.95
N LEU A 121 -5.04 -21.17 -11.54
CA LEU A 121 -6.20 -21.89 -12.09
C LEU A 121 -6.39 -21.63 -13.60
N ARG A 122 -6.16 -20.39 -14.04
CA ARG A 122 -6.30 -20.02 -15.46
C ARG A 122 -5.12 -20.45 -16.33
N ASN A 123 -3.93 -20.64 -15.74
CA ASN A 123 -2.69 -20.91 -16.47
C ASN A 123 -1.94 -22.13 -15.88
N PRO A 124 -2.50 -23.34 -16.00
CA PRO A 124 -1.90 -24.55 -15.42
C PRO A 124 -0.51 -24.88 -16.01
N SER A 125 -0.23 -24.47 -17.24
CA SER A 125 1.04 -24.66 -17.94
C SER A 125 2.17 -23.74 -17.45
N CYS A 126 1.87 -22.74 -16.62
CA CYS A 126 2.83 -21.77 -16.08
C CYS A 126 2.92 -21.88 -14.55
N LEU A 127 3.50 -22.98 -14.07
CA LEU A 127 3.72 -23.21 -12.64
C LEU A 127 4.92 -22.38 -12.12
N ASN A 128 4.89 -21.96 -10.85
CA ASN A 128 5.98 -21.26 -10.12
C ASN A 128 6.19 -19.75 -10.37
N LEU A 129 5.19 -19.00 -10.84
CA LEU A 129 5.29 -17.53 -10.95
C LEU A 129 5.03 -16.76 -9.65
N GLU A 130 4.64 -17.42 -8.56
CA GLU A 130 4.24 -16.78 -7.30
C GLU A 130 5.30 -15.80 -6.77
N ALA A 131 6.58 -16.21 -6.80
CA ALA A 131 7.69 -15.37 -6.37
C ALA A 131 7.78 -14.04 -7.16
N LEU A 132 7.39 -14.05 -8.43
CA LEU A 132 7.36 -12.83 -9.26
C LEU A 132 6.20 -11.91 -8.87
N PHE A 133 5.03 -12.45 -8.54
CA PHE A 133 3.91 -11.66 -8.00
C PHE A 133 4.31 -10.94 -6.71
N TYR A 134 4.88 -11.65 -5.74
CA TYR A 134 5.32 -11.04 -4.47
C TYR A 134 6.44 -10.02 -4.67
N SER A 135 7.46 -10.35 -5.48
CA SER A 135 8.59 -9.46 -5.74
C SER A 135 8.15 -8.15 -6.40
N PHE A 136 7.26 -8.24 -7.40
CA PHE A 136 6.74 -7.08 -8.10
C PHE A 136 5.85 -6.24 -7.17
N TYR A 137 4.99 -6.88 -6.38
CA TYR A 137 4.16 -6.20 -5.39
C TYR A 137 5.00 -5.37 -4.39
N VAL A 138 6.06 -5.97 -3.81
CA VAL A 138 6.97 -5.26 -2.91
C VAL A 138 7.77 -4.18 -3.62
N PHE A 139 8.21 -4.42 -4.85
CA PHE A 139 8.88 -3.42 -5.68
C PHE A 139 8.00 -2.18 -5.88
N PHE A 140 6.72 -2.36 -6.24
CA PHE A 140 5.80 -1.24 -6.40
C PHE A 140 5.51 -0.51 -5.09
N ASN A 141 5.50 -1.22 -3.96
CA ASN A 141 5.38 -0.57 -2.66
C ASN A 141 6.59 0.34 -2.37
N LYS A 142 7.80 -0.10 -2.69
CA LYS A 142 9.01 0.73 -2.56
C LYS A 142 9.03 1.88 -3.57
N PHE A 143 8.58 1.61 -4.80
CA PHE A 143 8.43 2.62 -5.83
C PHE A 143 7.44 3.71 -5.41
N ALA A 144 6.31 3.33 -4.79
CA ALA A 144 5.34 4.26 -4.22
C ALA A 144 5.98 5.19 -3.18
N GLY A 145 6.84 4.64 -2.31
CA GLY A 145 7.58 5.45 -1.34
C GLY A 145 8.57 6.42 -1.97
N GLY A 146 9.33 5.97 -2.96
CA GLY A 146 10.20 6.85 -3.74
C GLY A 146 9.42 7.95 -4.46
N LEU A 147 8.30 7.60 -5.07
CA LEU A 147 7.42 8.54 -5.77
C LEU A 147 6.81 9.58 -4.80
N ALA A 148 6.33 9.15 -3.64
CA ALA A 148 5.80 10.03 -2.61
C ALA A 148 6.84 11.03 -2.12
N VAL A 149 8.04 10.56 -1.78
CA VAL A 149 9.16 11.42 -1.35
C VAL A 149 9.57 12.38 -2.47
N GLY A 150 9.64 11.89 -3.71
CA GLY A 150 9.98 12.70 -4.89
C GLY A 150 8.97 13.82 -5.16
N ILE A 151 7.67 13.49 -5.20
CA ILE A 151 6.59 14.47 -5.39
C ILE A 151 6.62 15.52 -4.27
N SER A 152 6.80 15.07 -3.03
CA SER A 152 6.85 15.95 -1.86
C SER A 152 8.02 16.93 -1.95
N THR A 153 9.23 16.40 -2.17
CA THR A 153 10.46 17.20 -2.23
C THR A 153 10.44 18.19 -3.39
N LEU A 154 10.03 17.74 -4.58
CA LEU A 154 9.98 18.57 -5.77
C LEU A 154 8.96 19.71 -5.64
N SER A 155 7.78 19.40 -5.08
CA SER A 155 6.75 20.41 -4.84
C SER A 155 7.22 21.47 -3.85
N LEU A 156 7.89 21.05 -2.77
CA LEU A 156 8.46 21.97 -1.77
C LEU A 156 9.61 22.81 -2.35
N HIS A 157 10.47 22.20 -3.18
CA HIS A 157 11.55 22.91 -3.86
C HIS A 157 11.02 24.04 -4.75
N PHE A 158 9.99 23.75 -5.56
CA PHE A 158 9.34 24.78 -6.40
C PHE A 158 8.57 25.82 -5.60
N ALA A 159 8.03 25.47 -4.43
CA ALA A 159 7.40 26.42 -3.52
C ALA A 159 8.40 27.35 -2.81
N GLY A 160 9.71 27.08 -2.93
CA GLY A 160 10.77 27.86 -2.32
C GLY A 160 11.06 27.48 -0.86
N TYR A 161 10.72 26.26 -0.45
CA TYR A 161 11.03 25.77 0.90
C TYR A 161 12.55 25.68 1.10
N ARG A 162 13.07 26.41 2.11
CA ARG A 162 14.45 26.33 2.58
C ARG A 162 14.47 25.83 4.02
N ALA A 163 15.16 24.72 4.28
CA ALA A 163 15.28 24.17 5.62
C ALA A 163 16.01 25.15 6.54
N GLY A 164 15.40 25.51 7.67
CA GLY A 164 15.97 26.44 8.66
C GLY A 164 15.71 27.92 8.41
N ASP A 165 15.01 28.28 7.34
CA ASP A 165 14.57 29.66 7.11
C ASP A 165 13.25 29.92 7.87
N CYS A 166 13.25 30.92 8.76
CA CYS A 166 12.08 31.30 9.55
C CYS A 166 11.10 32.22 8.81
N THR A 167 11.33 32.47 7.51
CA THR A 167 10.45 33.31 6.71
C THR A 167 9.15 32.59 6.35
N ARG A 168 8.03 33.15 6.81
CA ARG A 168 6.69 32.60 6.57
C ARG A 168 6.21 32.90 5.14
N ASN A 169 6.63 32.07 4.19
CA ASN A 169 6.19 32.16 2.80
C ASN A 169 4.79 31.52 2.60
N PRO A 170 3.78 32.28 2.11
CA PRO A 170 2.43 31.76 1.91
C PRO A 170 2.36 30.61 0.88
N SER A 171 3.24 30.61 -0.13
CA SER A 171 3.28 29.55 -1.15
C SER A 171 3.69 28.21 -0.55
N VAL A 172 4.64 28.19 0.39
CA VAL A 172 5.09 26.97 1.09
C VAL A 172 3.96 26.39 1.94
N ILE A 173 3.20 27.24 2.64
CA ILE A 173 2.05 26.81 3.43
C ILE A 173 0.98 26.18 2.54
N LEU A 174 0.65 26.83 1.43
CA LEU A 174 -0.34 26.31 0.49
C LEU A 174 0.11 24.95 -0.08
N THR A 175 1.36 24.82 -0.48
CA THR A 175 1.94 23.56 -0.95
C THR A 175 1.83 22.48 0.14
N LEU A 176 2.26 22.76 1.38
CA LEU A 176 2.13 21.81 2.49
C LEU A 176 0.68 21.39 2.73
N GLN A 177 -0.26 22.34 2.74
CA GLN A 177 -1.69 22.04 2.92
C GLN A 177 -2.23 21.17 1.78
N LEU A 178 -1.87 21.46 0.54
CA LEU A 178 -2.29 20.69 -0.63
C LEU A 178 -1.78 19.25 -0.60
N LEU A 179 -0.50 19.06 -0.25
CA LEU A 179 0.06 17.72 -0.17
C LEU A 179 -0.37 16.95 1.09
N MET A 180 -0.86 17.62 2.14
CA MET A 180 -1.34 16.94 3.36
C MET A 180 -2.76 16.40 3.24
N ALA A 181 -3.66 17.11 2.54
CA ALA A 181 -5.07 16.74 2.50
C ALA A 181 -5.60 16.45 1.07
N PRO A 182 -5.76 17.43 0.16
CA PRO A 182 -6.45 17.18 -1.10
C PRO A 182 -5.73 16.19 -2.02
N VAL A 183 -4.39 16.20 -2.07
CA VAL A 183 -3.64 15.23 -2.88
C VAL A 183 -3.83 13.80 -2.35
N PRO A 184 -3.55 13.47 -1.07
CA PRO A 184 -3.81 12.14 -0.52
C PRO A 184 -5.27 11.70 -0.62
N ILE A 185 -6.24 12.60 -0.37
CA ILE A 185 -7.67 12.30 -0.50
C ILE A 185 -8.02 11.91 -1.94
N SER A 186 -7.54 12.65 -2.93
CA SER A 186 -7.79 12.33 -4.34
C SER A 186 -7.22 10.97 -4.74
N LEU A 187 -6.00 10.64 -4.28
CA LEU A 187 -5.35 9.36 -4.53
C LEU A 187 -6.09 8.19 -3.86
N LEU A 188 -6.58 8.39 -2.63
CA LEU A 188 -7.39 7.40 -1.92
C LEU A 188 -8.75 7.17 -2.61
N LEU A 189 -9.40 8.23 -3.11
CA LEU A 189 -10.64 8.09 -3.88
C LEU A 189 -10.40 7.26 -5.15
N ILE A 190 -9.30 7.51 -5.86
CA ILE A 190 -8.90 6.69 -7.03
C ILE A 190 -8.67 5.24 -6.61
N ALA A 191 -7.98 4.98 -5.49
CA ALA A 191 -7.77 3.63 -4.98
C ALA A 191 -9.11 2.93 -4.66
N ILE A 192 -10.04 3.62 -4.00
CA ILE A 192 -11.38 3.10 -3.68
C ILE A 192 -12.18 2.77 -4.96
N ILE A 193 -12.14 3.62 -5.98
CA ILE A 193 -12.79 3.36 -7.26
C ILE A 193 -12.21 2.08 -7.91
N ILE A 194 -10.89 1.93 -7.90
CA ILE A 194 -10.23 0.72 -8.45
C ILE A 194 -10.64 -0.53 -7.67
N PHE A 195 -10.65 -0.47 -6.34
CA PHE A 195 -11.09 -1.58 -5.48
C PHE A 195 -12.58 -1.90 -5.63
N SER A 196 -13.42 -0.92 -5.94
CA SER A 196 -14.85 -1.13 -6.16
C SER A 196 -15.14 -1.93 -7.44
N ILE A 197 -14.26 -1.84 -8.45
CA ILE A 197 -14.36 -2.56 -9.73
C ILE A 197 -13.56 -3.89 -9.67
N TYR A 198 -13.09 -4.29 -8.50
CA TYR A 198 -12.29 -5.49 -8.31
C TYR A 198 -13.15 -6.76 -8.48
N PRO A 199 -12.77 -7.71 -9.37
CA PRO A 199 -13.65 -8.79 -9.79
C PRO A 199 -13.67 -10.01 -8.84
N ILE A 200 -12.73 -10.11 -7.88
CA ILE A 200 -12.66 -11.27 -6.97
C ILE A 200 -13.55 -11.05 -5.74
N ASN A 201 -14.83 -11.36 -5.91
CA ASN A 201 -15.83 -11.36 -4.84
C ASN A 201 -15.83 -12.66 -4.03
N GLU A 202 -16.54 -12.69 -2.89
CA GLU A 202 -16.65 -13.87 -2.02
C GLU A 202 -17.12 -15.13 -2.76
N LYS A 203 -18.10 -15.00 -3.67
CA LYS A 203 -18.59 -16.11 -4.51
C LYS A 203 -17.46 -16.71 -5.35
N ARG A 204 -16.64 -15.86 -5.99
CA ARG A 204 -15.50 -16.29 -6.79
C ARG A 204 -14.45 -16.96 -5.92
N ARG A 205 -14.16 -16.43 -4.72
CA ARG A 205 -13.23 -17.07 -3.76
C ARG A 205 -13.69 -18.48 -3.37
N LYS A 206 -14.98 -18.67 -3.09
CA LYS A 206 -15.54 -20.00 -2.77
C LYS A 206 -15.39 -20.96 -3.95
N GLN A 207 -15.69 -20.50 -5.17
CA GLN A 207 -15.51 -21.30 -6.38
C GLN A 207 -14.05 -21.75 -6.58
N MET A 208 -13.10 -20.83 -6.45
CA MET A 208 -11.67 -21.14 -6.62
C MET A 208 -11.17 -22.16 -5.58
N ARG A 209 -11.66 -22.09 -4.34
CA ARG A 209 -11.34 -23.09 -3.30
C ARG A 209 -11.81 -24.48 -3.71
N MET A 210 -13.05 -24.61 -4.18
CA MET A 210 -13.59 -25.88 -4.68
C MET A 210 -12.82 -26.41 -5.90
N GLU A 211 -12.48 -25.54 -6.86
CA GLU A 211 -11.70 -25.91 -8.05
C GLU A 211 -10.29 -26.42 -7.66
N MET A 212 -9.62 -25.77 -6.70
CA MET A 212 -8.31 -26.22 -6.20
C MET A 212 -8.36 -27.56 -5.47
N GLU A 213 -9.39 -27.78 -4.64
CA GLU A 213 -9.61 -29.06 -3.95
C GLU A 213 -9.82 -30.21 -4.94
N ALA A 214 -10.67 -30.00 -5.96
CA ALA A 214 -10.91 -30.99 -7.01
C ALA A 214 -9.64 -31.37 -7.77
N ILE A 215 -8.81 -30.39 -8.15
CA ILE A 215 -7.51 -30.63 -8.82
C ILE A 215 -6.59 -31.46 -7.89
N GLY A 216 -6.57 -31.15 -6.59
CA GLY A 216 -5.79 -31.91 -5.60
C GLY A 216 -6.20 -33.38 -5.54
N HIS A 217 -7.50 -33.67 -5.54
CA HIS A 217 -8.02 -35.05 -5.55
C HIS A 217 -7.67 -35.80 -6.83
N HIS A 218 -7.74 -35.16 -7.99
CA HIS A 218 -7.34 -35.78 -9.27
C HIS A 218 -5.85 -36.14 -9.31
N VAL A 219 -4.98 -35.27 -8.79
CA VAL A 219 -3.54 -35.53 -8.73
C VAL A 219 -3.21 -36.67 -7.76
N GLN A 220 -3.93 -36.78 -6.63
CA GLN A 220 -3.74 -37.91 -5.72
C GLN A 220 -4.18 -39.23 -6.33
N HIS A 221 -5.36 -39.30 -6.96
CA HIS A 221 -5.84 -40.53 -7.58
C HIS A 221 -4.96 -40.99 -8.76
N GLY A 222 -4.55 -40.08 -9.64
CA GLY A 222 -3.69 -40.42 -10.78
C GLY A 222 -2.24 -40.80 -10.44
N ASN A 223 -1.83 -40.66 -9.17
CA ASN A 223 -0.52 -41.09 -8.68
C ASN A 223 -0.58 -42.40 -7.86
N THR A 224 -1.76 -43.03 -7.79
CA THR A 224 -2.01 -44.31 -7.10
C THR A 224 -2.29 -45.47 -8.07
N GLU A 225 -2.36 -45.19 -9.37
CA GLU A 225 -2.40 -46.17 -10.48
C GLU A 225 -1.03 -46.24 -11.15
#